data_AF-A0A1G1RPY5-F1
#
_entry.id   AF-A0A1G1RPY5-F1
#
_cell.length_a   1.000
_cell.length_b   1.000
_cell.length_c   1.000
_cell.angle_alpha   90.00
_cell.angle_beta   90.00
_cell.angle_gamma   90.00
#
_symmetry.space_group_name_H-M   'P 1'
#
loop_
_entity.id
_entity.type
_entity.pdbx_description
1 polymer ?
#
loop_
_entity_poly.entity_id
_entity_poly.type
_entity_poly.pdbx_seq_one_letter_code
_entity_poly.pdbx_strand_id
1 'polypeptide(L)'
;MKKFVLIATIAIVFFSTAALPRSAYARTLMSNPTLGQQIIASAGQYLGTPYQYGADPGQTATFDCSSFTARAFADLGITLPRTSAQQYELGQAVSLSQARVGDLVFFQDPANPGV
;
A
#
# COMPACT_ATOMS: atom_id res chain seq x y z
N MET A 1 14.41 21.90 -44.01
CA MET A 1 13.34 22.76 -44.58
C MET A 1 12.13 22.68 -43.66
N LYS A 2 11.60 23.84 -43.22
CA LYS A 2 10.28 24.10 -42.59
C LYS A 2 10.00 23.38 -41.25
N LYS A 3 10.41 23.92 -40.08
CA LYS A 3 9.70 24.93 -39.24
C LYS A 3 8.21 24.63 -39.01
N PHE A 4 7.87 24.21 -37.79
CA PHE A 4 6.63 24.61 -37.13
C PHE A 4 6.93 24.93 -35.66
N VAL A 5 6.80 26.22 -35.36
CA VAL A 5 6.73 26.81 -34.03
C VAL A 5 5.25 26.80 -33.66
N LEU A 6 4.90 26.25 -32.50
CA LEU A 6 3.64 26.57 -31.83
C LEU A 6 3.97 27.15 -30.46
N ILE A 7 3.78 28.46 -30.34
CA ILE A 7 3.78 29.20 -29.09
C ILE A 7 2.41 28.95 -28.45
N ALA A 8 2.37 28.35 -27.27
CA ALA A 8 1.17 28.29 -26.45
C ALA A 8 1.57 28.40 -24.97
N THR A 9 1.50 29.64 -24.47
CA THR A 9 1.30 30.02 -23.07
C THR A 9 2.17 29.31 -22.03
N ILE A 10 3.27 29.96 -21.65
CA ILE A 10 3.77 29.88 -20.29
C ILE A 10 2.66 30.46 -19.40
N ALA A 11 1.81 29.59 -18.86
CA ALA A 11 1.12 29.93 -17.63
C ALA A 11 2.23 30.11 -16.59
N ILE A 12 2.62 31.37 -16.38
CA ILE A 12 3.33 31.76 -15.17
C ILE A 12 2.31 31.49 -14.06
N VAL A 13 2.32 30.26 -13.56
CA VAL A 13 1.71 29.97 -12.28
C VAL A 13 2.55 30.79 -11.31
N PHE A 14 2.06 31.99 -10.99
CA PHE A 14 2.38 32.64 -9.74
C PHE A 14 1.98 31.66 -8.65
N PHE A 15 2.86 30.72 -8.34
CA PHE A 15 2.82 29.99 -7.09
C PHE A 15 3.13 31.06 -6.05
N SER A 16 2.08 31.76 -5.62
CA SER A 16 2.15 32.58 -4.42
C SER A 16 2.72 31.70 -3.34
N THR A 17 3.97 31.95 -2.97
CA THR A 17 4.62 31.35 -1.81
C THR A 17 4.03 32.00 -0.56
N ALA A 18 2.71 31.95 -0.41
CA ALA A 18 2.12 32.02 0.91
C ALA A 18 2.55 30.73 1.60
N ALA A 19 3.73 30.77 2.24
CA ALA A 19 4.17 29.73 3.13
C ALA A 19 3.04 29.54 4.14
N LEU A 20 2.33 28.41 4.02
CA LEU A 20 1.25 28.09 4.92
C LEU A 20 1.77 28.24 6.36
N PRO A 21 0.97 28.76 7.29
CA PRO A 21 1.39 28.86 8.68
C PRO A 21 1.85 27.46 9.13
N ARG A 22 2.99 27.40 9.82
CA ARG A 22 3.66 26.14 10.20
C ARG A 22 2.74 25.17 10.94
N SER A 23 1.72 25.71 11.62
CA SER A 23 0.62 24.98 12.28
C SER A 23 -0.34 24.29 11.30
N ALA A 24 -0.65 24.90 10.15
CA ALA A 24 -1.47 24.28 9.11
C ALA A 24 -0.69 23.17 8.37
N TYR A 25 0.60 23.38 8.09
CA TYR A 25 1.44 22.33 7.52
C TYR A 25 1.59 21.13 8.46
N ALA A 26 1.84 21.38 9.76
CA ALA A 26 1.88 20.33 10.77
C ALA A 26 0.53 19.61 10.92
N ARG A 27 -0.60 20.32 10.85
CA ARG A 27 -1.94 19.71 10.87
C ARG A 27 -2.20 18.86 9.64
N THR A 28 -1.80 19.29 8.44
CA THR A 28 -1.94 18.50 7.20
C THR A 28 -1.07 17.24 7.24
N LEU A 29 0.16 17.33 7.76
CA LEU A 29 1.03 16.17 7.96
C LEU A 29 0.47 15.19 9.00
N MET A 30 -0.18 15.69 10.05
CA MET A 30 -0.86 14.87 11.06
C MET A 30 -2.22 14.31 10.60
N SER A 31 -2.85 14.93 9.60
CA SER A 31 -4.17 14.51 9.09
C SER A 31 -4.11 13.53 7.93
N ASN A 32 -2.97 13.42 7.25
CA ASN A 32 -2.82 12.44 6.19
C ASN A 32 -2.47 11.07 6.79
N PRO A 33 -3.30 10.04 6.57
CA PRO A 33 -3.02 8.71 7.11
C PRO A 33 -1.71 8.20 6.52
N THR A 34 -0.88 7.58 7.35
CA THR A 34 0.32 6.88 6.89
C THR A 34 -0.07 5.74 5.93
N LEU A 35 0.87 5.29 5.09
CA LEU A 35 0.60 4.16 4.21
C LEU A 35 0.12 2.93 5.00
N GLY A 36 0.73 2.64 6.16
CA GLY A 36 0.29 1.56 7.04
C GLY A 36 -1.16 1.72 7.51
N GLN A 37 -1.56 2.93 7.91
CA GLN A 37 -2.94 3.21 8.30
C GLN A 37 -3.92 3.03 7.13
N GLN A 38 -3.51 3.40 5.91
CA GLN A 38 -4.30 3.17 4.70
C GLN A 38 -4.44 1.67 4.39
N ILE A 39 -3.36 0.89 4.54
CA ILE A 39 -3.39 -0.57 4.37
C ILE A 39 -4.36 -1.22 5.37
N ILE A 40 -4.32 -0.81 6.64
CA ILE A 40 -5.25 -1.32 7.66
C ILE A 40 -6.69 -0.93 7.36
N ALA A 41 -6.94 0.30 6.90
CA ALA A 41 -8.28 0.72 6.50
C ALA A 41 -8.80 -0.06 5.29
N SER A 42 -7.94 -0.34 4.31
CA SER A 42 -8.22 -1.18 3.15
C SER A 42 -8.56 -2.62 3.56
N ALA A 43 -7.66 -3.27 4.32
CA ALA A 43 -7.87 -4.60 4.87
C ALA A 43 -9.15 -4.71 5.71
N GLY A 44 -9.49 -3.65 6.45
CA GLY A 44 -10.68 -3.57 7.30
C GLY A 44 -11.99 -3.73 6.55
N GLN A 45 -12.05 -3.41 5.24
CA GLN A 45 -13.25 -3.56 4.42
C GLN A 45 -13.66 -5.02 4.22
N TYR A 46 -12.74 -5.95 4.43
CA TYR A 46 -12.90 -7.38 4.18
C TYR A 46 -13.00 -8.21 5.45
N LEU A 47 -13.12 -7.56 6.62
CA LEU A 47 -13.34 -8.26 7.88
C LEU A 47 -14.65 -9.05 7.83
N GLY A 48 -14.57 -10.34 8.16
CA GLY A 48 -15.70 -11.26 8.10
C GLY A 48 -15.81 -12.05 6.79
N THR A 49 -14.98 -11.77 5.77
CA THR A 49 -14.93 -12.59 4.55
C THR A 49 -14.40 -14.01 4.88
N PRO A 50 -15.06 -15.08 4.40
CA PRO A 50 -14.64 -16.45 4.69
C PRO A 50 -13.25 -16.81 4.19
N TYR A 51 -12.56 -17.68 4.94
CA TYR A 51 -11.29 -18.25 4.51
C TYR A 51 -11.49 -19.35 3.46
N GLN A 52 -10.72 -19.32 2.38
CA GLN A 52 -10.61 -20.39 1.38
C GLN A 52 -9.15 -20.54 0.96
N TYR A 53 -8.55 -21.68 1.28
CA TYR A 53 -7.18 -22.00 0.85
C TYR A 53 -7.05 -21.94 -0.68
N GLY A 54 -6.05 -21.22 -1.18
CA GLY A 54 -5.81 -21.09 -2.61
C GLY A 54 -6.70 -20.04 -3.31
N ALA A 55 -7.45 -19.22 -2.57
CA ALA A 55 -8.30 -18.18 -3.14
C ALA A 55 -7.53 -17.23 -4.08
N ASP A 56 -8.13 -16.84 -5.21
CA ASP A 56 -7.47 -15.95 -6.16
C ASP A 56 -7.42 -14.50 -5.63
N PRO A 57 -6.29 -13.77 -5.79
CA PRO A 57 -6.16 -12.39 -5.29
C PRO A 57 -7.01 -11.38 -6.07
N GLY A 58 -7.54 -11.75 -7.24
CA GLY A 58 -8.41 -10.92 -8.07
C GLY A 58 -9.88 -10.90 -7.63
N GLN A 59 -10.25 -11.64 -6.57
CA GLN A 59 -11.62 -11.67 -6.04
C GLN A 59 -11.69 -11.32 -4.54
N THR A 60 -12.90 -11.07 -4.03
CA THR A 60 -13.16 -10.63 -2.65
C THR A 60 -14.26 -11.41 -1.93
N ALA A 61 -14.75 -12.50 -2.52
CA ALA A 61 -15.77 -13.38 -1.93
C ALA A 61 -15.20 -14.33 -0.87
N THR A 62 -13.93 -14.71 -1.01
CA THR A 62 -13.16 -15.51 -0.05
C THR A 62 -11.71 -15.05 -0.03
N PHE A 63 -10.93 -15.43 0.98
CA PHE A 63 -9.49 -15.17 1.00
C PHE A 63 -8.70 -16.32 1.61
N ASP A 64 -7.45 -16.48 1.21
CA ASP A 64 -6.41 -17.08 2.05
C ASP A 64 -5.46 -16.01 2.60
N CYS A 65 -4.46 -16.44 3.36
CA CYS A 65 -3.53 -15.54 4.04
C CYS A 65 -2.85 -14.53 3.09
N SER A 66 -2.41 -14.99 1.92
CA SER A 66 -1.60 -14.20 0.99
C SER A 66 -2.43 -13.46 -0.07
N SER A 67 -3.60 -13.99 -0.44
CA SER A 67 -4.56 -13.25 -1.27
C SER A 67 -5.21 -12.09 -0.51
N PHE A 68 -5.44 -12.23 0.81
CA PHE A 68 -5.92 -11.14 1.64
C PHE A 68 -4.93 -9.96 1.68
N THR A 69 -3.65 -10.23 1.96
CA THR A 69 -2.61 -9.19 1.98
C THR A 69 -2.43 -8.59 0.60
N ALA A 70 -2.38 -9.41 -0.45
CA ALA A 70 -2.29 -8.93 -1.83
C ALA A 70 -3.46 -7.99 -2.18
N ARG A 71 -4.69 -8.32 -1.79
CA ARG A 71 -5.85 -7.46 -2.03
C ARG A 71 -5.75 -6.13 -1.30
N ALA A 72 -5.45 -6.15 0.00
CA ALA A 72 -5.38 -4.94 0.83
C ALA A 72 -4.34 -3.94 0.30
N PHE A 73 -3.21 -4.43 -0.21
CA PHE A 73 -2.16 -3.62 -0.83
C PHE A 73 -2.52 -3.19 -2.26
N ALA A 74 -3.16 -4.06 -3.04
CA ALA A 74 -3.58 -3.75 -4.41
C ALA A 74 -4.62 -2.63 -4.48
N ASP A 75 -5.48 -2.50 -3.48
CA ASP A 75 -6.42 -1.38 -3.34
C ASP A 75 -5.73 -0.01 -3.24
N LEU A 76 -4.45 -0.01 -2.87
CA LEU A 76 -3.59 1.18 -2.81
C LEU A 76 -2.59 1.22 -3.97
N GLY A 77 -2.75 0.37 -4.98
CA GLY A 77 -1.88 0.28 -6.15
C GLY A 77 -0.54 -0.42 -5.91
N ILE A 78 -0.38 -1.15 -4.80
CA ILE A 78 0.84 -1.90 -4.49
C ILE A 78 0.61 -3.38 -4.81
N THR A 79 1.31 -3.89 -5.82
CA THR A 79 1.19 -5.30 -6.23
C THR A 79 2.07 -6.20 -5.38
N LEU A 80 1.45 -7.15 -4.70
CA LEU A 80 2.14 -8.26 -4.05
C LEU A 80 2.01 -9.55 -4.88
N PRO A 81 3.03 -10.42 -4.87
CA PRO A 81 2.97 -11.73 -5.49
C PRO A 81 1.97 -12.63 -4.77
N ARG A 82 1.56 -13.71 -5.44
CA ARG A 82 0.44 -14.55 -5.01
C ARG A 82 0.69 -15.24 -3.68
N THR A 83 1.89 -15.77 -3.42
CA THR A 83 2.13 -16.66 -2.28
C THR A 83 2.78 -15.94 -1.10
N SER A 84 2.51 -16.43 0.12
CA SER A 84 3.13 -15.93 1.37
C SER A 84 4.65 -15.98 1.29
N ALA A 85 5.20 -17.08 0.79
CA ALA A 85 6.64 -17.25 0.58
C ALA A 85 7.23 -16.21 -0.38
N GLN A 86 6.56 -15.90 -1.49
CA GLN A 86 7.03 -14.85 -2.41
C GLN A 86 6.93 -13.46 -1.80
N GLN A 87 5.90 -13.20 -0.99
CA GLN A 87 5.74 -11.93 -0.28
C GLN A 87 6.83 -11.74 0.79
N TYR A 88 7.26 -12.81 1.46
CA TYR A 88 8.34 -12.79 2.45
C TYR A 88 9.69 -12.35 1.86
N GLU A 89 9.96 -12.69 0.59
CA GLU A 89 11.19 -12.31 -0.11
C GLU A 89 11.21 -10.83 -0.56
N LEU A 90 10.13 -10.07 -0.34
CA LEU A 90 10.03 -8.67 -0.74
C LEU A 90 10.37 -7.72 0.41
N GLY A 91 10.86 -6.53 0.03
CA GLY A 91 11.08 -5.43 0.95
C GLY A 91 12.32 -5.58 1.82
N GLN A 92 12.25 -5.04 3.03
CA GLN A 92 13.35 -5.08 3.99
C GLN A 92 12.90 -5.85 5.22
N ALA A 93 13.72 -6.81 5.66
CA ALA A 93 13.48 -7.53 6.90
C ALA A 93 13.56 -6.57 8.10
N VAL A 94 12.54 -6.61 8.95
CA VAL A 94 12.45 -5.82 10.19
C VAL A 94 12.30 -6.78 11.36
N SER A 95 13.01 -6.52 12.45
CA SER A 95 12.83 -7.32 13.68
C SER A 95 11.46 -7.04 14.30
N LEU A 96 10.85 -8.03 14.98
CA LEU A 96 9.53 -7.85 15.59
C LEU A 96 9.47 -6.68 16.58
N SER A 97 10.56 -6.38 17.28
CA SER A 97 10.63 -5.24 18.21
C SER A 97 10.66 -3.87 17.50
N GLN A 98 10.90 -3.86 16.20
CA GLN A 98 10.95 -2.66 15.36
C GLN A 98 9.77 -2.58 14.38
N ALA A 99 8.89 -3.59 14.36
CA ALA A 99 7.74 -3.66 13.48
C ALA A 99 6.81 -2.46 13.69
N ARG A 100 6.25 -1.97 12.60
CA ARG A 100 5.37 -0.81 12.54
C ARG A 100 4.06 -1.18 11.87
N VAL A 101 3.05 -0.33 12.07
CA VAL A 101 1.76 -0.48 11.37
C VAL A 101 2.00 -0.48 9.86
N GLY A 102 1.53 -1.52 9.18
CA GLY A 102 1.70 -1.74 7.74
C GLY A 102 2.76 -2.79 7.38
N ASP A 103 3.61 -3.19 8.32
CA ASP A 103 4.55 -4.29 8.08
C ASP A 103 3.81 -5.63 8.01
N LEU A 104 4.28 -6.53 7.13
CA LEU A 104 3.78 -7.90 7.05
C LEU A 104 4.54 -8.80 8.04
N VAL A 105 3.79 -9.62 8.77
CA VAL A 105 4.35 -10.61 9.69
C VAL A 105 4.13 -11.99 9.09
N PHE A 106 5.21 -12.75 9.00
CA PHE A 106 5.22 -14.09 8.42
C PHE A 106 5.40 -15.14 9.52
N PHE A 107 4.71 -16.25 9.35
CA PHE A 107 4.74 -17.38 10.27
C PHE A 107 5.20 -18.59 9.49
N GLN A 108 5.91 -19.49 10.16
CA GLN A 108 6.28 -20.78 9.61
C GLN A 108 5.56 -21.85 10.42
N ASP A 109 4.85 -22.75 9.75
CA ASP A 109 4.32 -23.94 10.38
C ASP A 109 5.44 -24.99 10.51
N PRO A 110 5.89 -25.36 11.72
CA PRO A 110 6.91 -26.39 11.90
C PRO A 110 6.44 -27.77 11.41
N ALA A 111 5.13 -28.02 11.37
CA ALA A 111 4.56 -29.26 10.87
C ALA A 111 4.45 -29.29 9.34
N ASN A 112 4.41 -28.12 8.68
CA ASN A 112 4.30 -27.98 7.23
C ASN A 112 5.27 -26.90 6.72
N PRO A 113 6.58 -27.20 6.62
CA PRO A 113 7.56 -26.24 6.14
C PRO A 113 7.26 -25.87 4.68
N GLY A 114 6.86 -24.61 4.44
CA GLY A 114 6.59 -24.07 3.10
C GLY A 114 5.18 -23.51 2.88
N VAL A 115 4.33 -23.51 3.91
CA VAL A 115 3.03 -22.80 3.93
C VAL A 115 3.18 -21.48 4.69
#